data_AF-A0A9X5CP49-F1
#
_entry.id   AF-A0A9X5CP49-F1
#
_cell.length_a   1.000
_cell.length_b   1.000
_cell.length_c   1.000
_cell.angle_alpha   90.00
_cell.angle_beta   90.00
_cell.angle_gamma   90.00
#
_symmetry.space_group_name_H-M   'P 1'
#
loop_
_entity.id
_entity.type
_entity.pdbx_description
1 polymer ?
#
loop_
_entity_poly.entity_id
_entity_poly.type
_entity_poly.pdbx_seq_one_letter_code
_entity_poly.pdbx_strand_id
1 'polypeptide(L)' 'VGTHADVSTVAAVGAEILVKDMRDTVRKSFTAPANGRWQVILVEDAERLNEKSANAVLKAVEEPAPRTVWLL' A
#
# COMPACT_ATOMS: atom_id res chain seq x y z
N VAL A 1 15.78 -8.32 6.01
CA VAL A 1 14.40 -7.81 5.98
C VAL A 1 13.47 -8.97 6.31
N GLY A 2 12.69 -8.87 7.39
CA GLY A 2 11.77 -9.94 7.81
C GLY A 2 10.49 -9.89 6.99
N THR A 3 10.05 -11.01 6.43
CA THR A 3 8.81 -11.12 5.67
C THR A 3 7.69 -11.59 6.59
N HIS A 4 6.92 -10.64 7.14
CA HIS A 4 5.69 -10.98 7.85
C HIS A 4 4.54 -11.06 6.84
N ALA A 5 3.70 -12.10 6.90
CA ALA A 5 2.64 -12.34 5.92
C ALA A 5 1.60 -11.22 5.82
N ASP A 6 1.43 -10.45 6.90
CA ASP A 6 0.50 -9.32 7.00
C ASP A 6 1.16 -7.95 6.75
N VAL A 7 2.42 -7.91 6.32
CA VAL A 7 3.11 -6.67 5.93
C VAL A 7 3.41 -6.74 4.45
N SER A 8 2.85 -5.81 3.69
CA SER A 8 3.13 -5.62 2.26
C SER A 8 3.89 -4.32 2.08
N THR A 9 5.03 -4.39 1.39
CA THR A 9 5.85 -3.22 1.09
C THR A 9 5.81 -2.94 -0.40
N VAL A 10 5.69 -1.66 -0.75
CA VAL A 10 5.68 -1.15 -2.12
C VAL A 10 6.77 -0.09 -2.19
N ALA A 11 7.67 -0.24 -3.15
CA ALA A 11 8.78 0.69 -3.38
C ALA A 11 8.87 1.01 -4.87
N ALA A 12 9.51 2.13 -5.20
CA ALA A 12 9.69 2.55 -6.59
C ALA A 12 10.56 1.55 -7.37
N VAL A 13 10.12 1.21 -8.59
CA VAL A 13 10.95 0.52 -9.57
C VAL A 13 11.48 1.56 -10.55
N GLY A 14 12.73 1.99 -10.36
CA GLY A 14 13.32 3.08 -11.15
C GLY A 14 13.10 4.42 -10.46
N ALA A 15 12.60 5.43 -11.19
CA ALA A 15 12.49 6.81 -10.73
C ALA A 15 11.24 7.11 -9.87
N GLU A 16 10.12 6.43 -10.14
CA GLU A 16 8.80 6.70 -9.56
C GLU A 16 8.11 5.39 -9.16
N ILE A 17 7.11 5.49 -8.28
CA ILE A 17 6.14 4.41 -8.04
C ILE A 17 5.05 4.50 -9.10
N LEU A 18 4.78 3.39 -9.81
CA LEU A 18 3.84 3.40 -10.91
C LEU A 18 2.39 3.22 -10.45
N VAL A 19 1.46 3.81 -11.20
CA VAL A 19 0.01 3.75 -10.89
C VAL A 19 -0.51 2.32 -10.86
N LYS A 20 0.10 1.41 -11.63
CA LYS A 20 -0.26 -0.01 -11.62
C LYS A 20 0.04 -0.63 -10.25
N ASP A 21 1.21 -0.37 -9.70
CA ASP A 21 1.65 -0.93 -8.42
C ASP A 21 0.77 -0.39 -7.28
N MET A 22 0.42 0.90 -7.30
CA MET A 22 -0.52 1.46 -6.33
C MET A 22 -1.93 0.87 -6.45
N ARG A 23 -2.43 0.62 -7.67
CA ARG A 23 -3.73 -0.05 -7.85
C ARG A 23 -3.72 -1.49 -7.33
N ASP A 24 -2.61 -2.21 -7.54
CA ASP A 24 -2.45 -3.57 -7.02
C ASP A 24 -2.39 -3.57 -5.49
N THR A 25 -1.73 -2.57 -4.91
CA THR A 25 -1.64 -2.33 -3.46
C THR A 25 -2.99 -2.00 -2.85
N VAL A 26 -3.77 -1.13 -3.48
CA VAL A 26 -5.15 -0.83 -3.06
C VAL A 26 -5.99 -2.10 -3.07
N ARG A 27 -5.92 -2.93 -4.12
CA ARG A 27 -6.65 -4.22 -4.12
C ARG A 27 -6.22 -5.11 -2.95
N LYS A 28 -4.93 -5.16 -2.65
CA LYS A 28 -4.39 -5.92 -1.52
C LYS A 28 -4.91 -5.40 -0.17
N SER A 29 -5.01 -4.07 0.00
CA SER A 29 -5.49 -3.47 1.25
C SER A 29 -6.94 -3.80 1.60
N PHE A 30 -7.74 -4.27 0.64
CA PHE A 30 -9.11 -4.73 0.88
C PHE A 30 -9.21 -6.23 1.22
N THR A 31 -8.09 -6.95 1.29
CA THR A 31 -8.07 -8.35 1.76
C THR A 31 -8.03 -8.41 3.29
N ALA A 32 -8.43 -9.52 3.90
CA ALA A 32 -8.27 -9.68 5.34
C ALA A 32 -6.81 -10.04 5.69
N PRO A 33 -6.31 -9.66 6.89
CA PRO A 33 -5.03 -10.17 7.39
C PRO A 33 -5.06 -11.72 7.41
N ALA A 34 -3.95 -12.33 7.03
CA ALA A 34 -3.78 -13.78 6.96
C ALA A 34 -3.73 -14.43 8.35
N ASN A 35 -2.89 -13.90 9.25
CA ASN A 35 -2.70 -14.49 10.59
C ASN A 35 -2.85 -13.46 11.72
N GLY A 36 -2.54 -12.19 11.44
CA GLY A 36 -2.52 -11.11 12.42
C GLY A 36 -3.89 -10.46 12.67
N ARG A 37 -3.93 -9.60 13.68
CA ARG A 37 -5.11 -8.76 13.95
C ARG A 37 -5.22 -7.60 12.95
N TRP A 38 -4.11 -7.22 12.33
CA TRP A 38 -3.99 -6.09 11.40
C TRP A 38 -3.10 -6.48 10.23
N GLN A 39 -3.34 -5.86 9.08
CA GLN A 39 -2.38 -5.82 7.98
C GLN A 39 -1.81 -4.41 7.86
N VAL A 40 -0.57 -4.32 7.41
CA VAL A 40 0.15 -3.07 7.19
C VAL A 40 0.58 -3.01 5.73
N ILE A 41 0.23 -1.89 5.09
CA ILE A 41 0.73 -1.52 3.78
C ILE A 41 1.77 -0.42 3.99
N LEU A 42 3.04 -0.72 3.70
CA LEU A 42 4.15 0.22 3.76
C LEU A 42 4.46 0.70 2.34
N VAL A 43 4.31 1.99 2.10
CA VAL A 43 4.77 2.65 0.87
C VAL A 43 6.11 3.30 1.19
N GLU A 44 7.20 2.75 0.67
CA GLU A 44 8.53 3.32 0.80
C GLU A 44 8.72 4.46 -0.22
N ASP A 45 9.46 5.50 0.17
CA ASP A 45 9.72 6.69 -0.64
C ASP A 45 8.43 7.28 -1.24
N ALA A 46 7.37 7.50 -0.43
CA ALA A 46 6.07 7.97 -0.92
C ALA A 46 6.14 9.32 -1.66
N GLU A 47 7.18 10.12 -1.45
CA GLU A 47 7.47 11.33 -2.24
C GLU A 47 7.72 11.05 -3.73
N ARG A 48 7.95 9.80 -4.12
CA ARG A 48 8.17 9.35 -5.49
C ARG A 48 6.88 8.89 -6.19
N LEU A 49 5.73 9.10 -5.55
CA LEU A 49 4.43 8.95 -6.19
C LEU A 49 4.21 10.09 -7.20
N ASN A 50 4.02 9.75 -8.47
CA ASN A 50 3.45 10.71 -9.41
C ASN A 50 1.95 10.94 -9.13
N GLU A 51 1.38 11.99 -9.72
CA GLU A 51 -0.01 12.40 -9.50
C GLU A 51 -1.02 11.26 -9.74
N LYS A 52 -0.82 10.47 -10.80
CA LYS A 52 -1.72 9.33 -11.11
C LYS A 52 -1.66 8.24 -10.05
N SER A 53 -0.48 8.00 -9.49
CA SER A 53 -0.25 6.98 -8.47
C SER A 53 -0.80 7.41 -7.11
N ALA A 54 -0.60 8.68 -6.73
CA ALA A 54 -1.20 9.28 -5.55
C ALA A 54 -2.74 9.25 -5.62
N ASN A 55 -3.32 9.69 -6.74
CA ASN A 55 -4.77 9.69 -6.94
C ASN A 55 -5.39 8.28 -6.88
N ALA A 56 -4.63 7.24 -7.26
CA ALA A 56 -5.11 5.87 -7.22
C ALA A 56 -5.34 5.34 -5.81
N VAL A 57 -4.72 5.92 -4.78
CA VAL A 57 -4.84 5.44 -3.38
C VAL A 57 -5.73 6.28 -2.48
N LEU A 58 -6.10 7.50 -2.90
CA LEU A 58 -6.81 8.47 -2.04
C LEU A 58 -7.96 7.84 -1.28
N LYS A 59 -8.89 7.18 -1.99
CA LYS A 59 -10.06 6.60 -1.36
C LYS A 59 -9.73 5.50 -0.35
N ALA A 60 -8.69 4.71 -0.61
CA ALA A 60 -8.28 3.62 0.26
C ALA A 60 -7.53 4.10 1.53
N VAL A 61 -6.92 5.28 1.47
CA VAL A 61 -6.28 5.93 2.63
C VAL A 61 -7.30 6.73 3.45
N GLU A 62 -8.23 7.41 2.79
CA GLU A 62 -9.31 8.16 3.44
C GLU A 62 -10.31 7.24 4.17
N GLU A 63 -10.64 6.11 3.56
CA GLU A 63 -11.59 5.12 4.08
C GLU A 63 -10.95 3.71 4.04
N PRO A 64 -9.98 3.43 4.91
CA PRO A 64 -9.28 2.16 4.89
C PRO A 64 -10.21 1.01 5.29
N ALA A 65 -10.00 -0.15 4.66
CA ALA A 65 -10.69 -1.37 5.04
C ALA A 65 -10.44 -1.68 6.52
N PRO A 66 -11.41 -2.27 7.25
CA PRO A 66 -11.23 -2.60 8.66
C PRO A 66 -9.95 -3.41 8.88
N ARG A 67 -9.20 -3.08 9.94
CA ARG A 67 -7.95 -3.77 10.29
C ARG A 67 -6.79 -3.56 9.30
N THR A 68 -6.80 -2.47 8.54
CA THR A 68 -5.73 -2.09 7.61
C THR A 68 -5.09 -0.78 8.03
N VAL A 69 -3.76 -0.76 8.10
CA VAL A 69 -2.96 0.45 8.34
C VAL A 69 -2.13 0.73 7.11
N TRP A 70 -2.14 1.98 6.65
CA TRP A 70 -1.22 2.49 5.64
C TRP A 70 -0.13 3.31 6.33
N LEU A 71 1.11 3.06 5.95
CA LEU A 71 2.28 3.86 6.32
C LEU A 71 2.86 4.43 5.02
N LEU A 72 2.91 5.75 4.93
CA LEU A 72 3.36 6.53 3.77
C LEU A 72 4.60 7.34 4.17
#